data_AF-A0A2E4G0L2-F1
#
_entry.id   AF-A0A2E4G0L2-F1
#
_cell.length_a   1.000
_cell.length_b   1.000
_cell.length_c   1.000
_cell.angle_alpha   90.00
_cell.angle_beta   90.00
_cell.angle_gamma   90.00
#
_symmetry.space_group_name_H-M   'P 1'
#
loop_
_entity.id
_entity.type
_entity.pdbx_description
1 polymer ?
#
loop_
_entity_poly.entity_id
_entity_poly.type
_entity_poly.pdbx_seq_one_letter_code
_entity_poly.pdbx_strand_id
1 'polypeptide(L)'
;MIKSKLLLLLMFVCAFGQLDAQEEKGELIQFSGVAVSNDSLNPVPFVTILVKHTARGTTSDYYGYFSFVAKKGDTLIFTSIGYKESKFIVPDSLIGNRYSLIHAMYRDTVNIETVNVYPWPTPEQFKEAFLALDVPDDDLEVARKNLSPELLASKAEAMPMGGSLNFKWQNQQRVNQLYFIGQYRPIPIFDPIAWSKFIQAWKNGDFKRKDKK
;
A
#
# COMPACT_ATOMS: atom_id res chain seq x y z
N MET A 1 -40.08 40.41 34.82
CA MET A 1 -38.64 40.64 35.11
C MET A 1 -37.67 39.70 34.39
N ILE A 2 -38.00 38.42 34.17
CA ILE A 2 -37.06 37.45 33.55
C ILE A 2 -36.73 37.75 32.07
N LYS A 3 -37.70 38.23 31.28
CA LYS A 3 -37.49 38.57 29.86
C LYS A 3 -36.49 39.71 29.63
N SER A 4 -36.46 40.70 30.53
CA SER A 4 -35.51 41.83 30.46
C SER A 4 -34.09 41.41 30.84
N LYS A 5 -33.93 40.50 31.82
CA LYS A 5 -32.61 39.95 32.18
C LYS A 5 -32.05 39.02 31.09
N LEU A 6 -32.91 38.28 30.39
CA LEU A 6 -32.52 37.43 29.26
C LEU A 6 -32.03 38.27 28.06
N LEU A 7 -32.70 39.40 27.78
CA LEU A 7 -32.29 40.34 26.74
C LEU A 7 -30.91 40.97 27.05
N LEU A 8 -30.66 41.31 28.32
CA LEU A 8 -29.39 41.89 28.77
C LEU A 8 -28.24 40.87 28.72
N LEU A 9 -28.51 39.60 29.02
CA LEU A 9 -27.54 38.51 28.90
C LEU A 9 -27.16 38.25 27.43
N LEU A 10 -28.14 38.30 26.52
CA LEU A 10 -27.91 38.13 25.08
C LEU A 10 -27.06 39.27 24.51
N MET A 11 -27.27 40.50 24.97
CA MET A 11 -26.49 41.68 24.57
C MET A 11 -25.04 41.63 25.07
N PHE A 12 -24.82 41.05 26.25
CA PHE A 12 -23.48 40.85 26.82
C PHE A 12 -22.67 39.80 26.05
N VAL A 13 -23.29 38.74 25.54
CA VAL A 13 -22.61 37.71 24.73
C VAL A 13 -22.18 38.25 23.36
N CYS A 14 -22.95 39.16 22.75
CA CYS A 14 -22.56 39.81 21.49
C CYS A 14 -21.42 40.84 21.65
N ALA A 15 -21.28 41.47 22.82
CA ALA A 15 -20.24 42.47 23.06
C ALA A 15 -18.82 41.88 23.22
N PHE A 16 -18.71 40.59 23.57
CA PHE A 16 -17.43 39.88 23.70
C PHE A 16 -17.02 39.08 22.45
N GLY A 17 -17.80 39.16 21.37
CA GLY A 17 -17.58 38.43 20.12
C GLY A 17 -16.61 39.09 19.14
N GLN A 18 -15.64 39.90 19.59
CA GLN A 18 -14.55 40.34 18.72
C GLN A 18 -13.55 39.19 18.54
N LEU A 19 -13.96 38.22 17.73
CA LEU A 19 -13.04 37.30 17.09
C LEU A 19 -12.34 38.08 15.98
N ASP A 20 -11.15 38.60 16.28
CA ASP A 20 -10.22 38.99 15.24
C ASP A 20 -9.85 37.72 14.46
N ALA A 21 -10.57 37.47 13.37
CA ALA A 21 -10.11 36.61 12.31
C ALA A 21 -8.87 37.30 11.73
N GLN A 22 -7.70 37.01 12.29
CA GLN A 22 -6.43 37.43 11.73
C GLN A 22 -6.33 36.83 10.32
N GLU A 23 -6.71 37.63 9.31
CA GLU A 23 -6.24 37.45 7.95
C GLU A 23 -4.72 37.46 8.03
N GLU A 24 -4.15 36.26 7.98
CA GLU A 24 -2.74 36.07 7.70
C GLU A 24 -2.49 36.73 6.33
N LYS A 25 -2.13 38.02 6.36
CA LYS A 25 -1.68 38.80 5.21
C LYS A 25 -0.31 38.27 4.77
N GLY A 26 -0.26 36.99 4.40
CA GLY A 26 0.81 36.48 3.58
C GLY A 26 0.71 37.23 2.27
N GLU A 27 1.61 38.18 2.04
CA GLU A 27 1.66 38.96 0.81
C GLU A 27 1.68 38.00 -0.38
N LEU A 28 0.56 37.98 -1.11
CA LEU A 28 0.38 37.17 -2.29
C LEU A 28 1.14 37.82 -3.44
N ILE A 29 1.97 37.04 -4.13
CA ILE A 29 2.73 37.47 -5.29
C ILE A 29 2.22 36.69 -6.50
N GLN A 30 1.92 37.41 -7.57
CA GLN A 30 1.69 36.80 -8.87
C GLN A 30 3.02 36.45 -9.51
N PHE A 31 3.27 35.15 -9.64
CA PHE A 31 4.37 34.62 -10.40
C PHE A 31 3.96 34.42 -11.85
N SER A 32 4.84 34.83 -12.75
CA SER A 32 4.77 34.51 -14.17
C SER A 32 6.15 34.03 -14.62
N GLY A 33 6.20 33.15 -15.60
CA GLY A 33 7.49 32.64 -16.02
C GLY A 33 7.42 31.70 -17.19
N VAL A 34 8.60 31.26 -17.62
CA VAL A 34 8.75 30.24 -18.66
C VAL A 34 9.66 29.14 -18.13
N ALA A 35 9.21 27.90 -18.21
CA ALA A 35 10.03 26.74 -17.94
C ALA A 35 10.81 26.35 -19.21
N VAL A 36 12.13 26.22 -19.09
CA VAL A 36 13.05 25.91 -20.18
C VAL A 36 13.95 24.74 -19.81
N SER A 37 14.43 24.01 -20.82
CA SER A 37 15.41 22.95 -20.65
C SER A 37 16.78 23.56 -20.36
N ASN A 38 17.53 23.05 -19.38
CA ASN A 38 18.82 23.62 -19.00
C ASN A 38 19.90 23.46 -20.10
N ASP A 39 19.79 22.44 -20.94
CA ASP A 39 20.77 22.13 -21.99
C ASP A 39 20.56 22.92 -23.29
N SER A 40 19.33 22.97 -23.80
CA SER A 40 19.02 23.62 -25.07
C SER A 40 18.27 24.94 -24.94
N LEU A 41 17.88 25.33 -23.72
CA LEU A 41 17.01 26.50 -23.45
C LEU A 41 15.66 26.44 -24.18
N ASN A 42 15.28 25.28 -24.71
CA ASN A 42 13.99 25.09 -25.35
C ASN A 42 12.88 25.12 -24.30
N PRO A 43 11.70 25.68 -24.63
CA PRO A 43 10.57 25.68 -23.72
C PRO A 43 10.14 24.24 -23.40
N VAL A 44 9.84 23.98 -22.14
CA VAL A 44 9.29 22.70 -21.68
C VAL A 44 7.77 22.86 -21.57
N PRO A 45 6.98 22.19 -22.43
CA PRO A 45 5.53 22.29 -22.40
C PRO A 45 4.94 21.53 -21.20
N PHE A 46 3.75 21.93 -20.78
CA PHE A 46 2.90 21.20 -19.82
C PHE A 46 3.59 20.82 -18.50
N VAL A 47 4.49 21.66 -18.02
CA VAL A 47 5.14 21.51 -16.72
C VAL A 47 4.11 21.71 -15.62
N THR A 48 4.10 20.79 -14.65
CA THR A 48 3.27 20.90 -13.46
C THR A 48 4.03 21.68 -12.39
N ILE A 49 3.45 22.79 -11.94
CA ILE A 49 3.98 23.66 -10.88
C ILE A 49 3.09 23.53 -9.65
N LEU A 50 3.64 23.05 -8.54
CA LEU A 50 2.92 22.82 -7.28
C LEU A 50 3.56 23.59 -6.13
N VAL A 51 2.75 24.13 -5.22
CA VAL A 51 3.25 24.68 -3.96
C VAL A 51 3.35 23.55 -2.94
N LYS A 52 4.56 23.30 -2.45
CA LYS A 52 4.89 22.22 -1.51
C LYS A 52 3.94 22.23 -0.30
N HIS A 53 3.44 21.05 0.07
CA HIS A 53 2.49 20.85 1.19
C HIS A 53 1.10 21.49 1.00
N THR A 54 0.73 21.87 -0.22
CA THR A 54 -0.61 22.38 -0.53
C THR A 54 -1.19 21.69 -1.77
N ALA A 55 -2.51 21.77 -1.94
CA ALA A 55 -3.18 21.34 -3.17
C ALA A 55 -3.19 22.45 -4.25
N ARG A 56 -2.40 23.51 -4.08
CA ARG A 56 -2.35 24.63 -5.04
C ARG A 56 -1.26 24.37 -6.07
N GLY A 57 -1.62 24.53 -7.33
CA GLY A 57 -0.70 24.42 -8.44
C GLY A 57 -1.31 24.92 -9.74
N THR A 58 -0.49 24.94 -10.78
CA THR A 58 -0.88 25.26 -12.15
C THR A 58 -0.09 24.38 -13.12
N THR A 59 -0.46 24.44 -14.39
CA THR A 59 0.28 23.81 -15.48
C THR A 59 0.75 24.88 -16.46
N SER A 60 1.94 24.70 -17.05
CA SER A 60 2.39 25.58 -18.13
C SER A 60 1.70 25.27 -19.46
N ASP A 61 1.68 26.25 -20.36
CA ASP A 61 1.18 26.12 -21.73
C ASP A 61 2.21 25.40 -22.64
N TYR A 62 1.88 25.23 -23.92
CA TYR A 62 2.73 24.65 -24.95
C TYR A 62 4.09 25.34 -25.09
N TYR A 63 4.16 26.66 -24.87
CA TYR A 63 5.42 27.41 -24.89
C TYR A 63 6.15 27.43 -23.54
N GLY A 64 5.73 26.60 -22.58
CA GLY A 64 6.31 26.55 -21.24
C GLY A 64 5.98 27.75 -20.36
N TYR A 65 5.14 28.67 -20.82
CA TYR A 65 4.67 29.82 -20.05
C TYR A 65 3.72 29.38 -18.95
N PHE A 66 3.88 29.93 -17.74
CA PHE A 66 2.98 29.71 -16.62
C PHE A 66 2.71 31.01 -15.87
N SER A 67 1.56 31.08 -15.22
CA SER A 67 1.28 32.08 -14.19
C SER A 67 0.48 31.47 -13.05
N PHE A 68 0.86 31.79 -11.82
CA PHE A 68 0.18 31.35 -10.62
C PHE A 68 0.45 32.31 -9.46
N VAL A 69 -0.29 32.18 -8.38
CA VAL A 69 -0.13 33.02 -7.18
C VAL A 69 0.49 32.18 -6.07
N ALA A 70 1.55 32.69 -5.45
CA ALA A 70 2.23 32.07 -4.31
C ALA A 70 2.39 33.07 -3.16
N LYS A 71 2.60 32.57 -1.95
CA LYS A 71 3.03 33.39 -0.82
C LYS A 71 4.56 33.48 -0.78
N LYS A 72 5.06 34.51 -0.11
CA LYS A 72 6.47 34.59 0.29
C LYS A 72 6.83 33.39 1.20
N GLY A 73 8.01 32.82 1.00
CA GLY A 73 8.47 31.63 1.74
C GLY A 73 7.96 30.29 1.19
N ASP A 74 7.02 30.30 0.24
CA ASP A 74 6.54 29.06 -0.39
C ASP A 74 7.65 28.38 -1.21
N THR A 75 7.65 27.05 -1.19
CA THR A 75 8.51 26.24 -2.08
C THR A 75 7.69 25.74 -3.25
N LEU A 76 8.08 26.12 -4.46
CA LEU A 76 7.50 25.66 -5.70
C LEU A 76 8.22 24.39 -6.16
N ILE A 77 7.45 23.43 -6.65
CA ILE A 77 7.93 22.17 -7.19
C ILE A 77 7.53 22.12 -8.66
N PHE A 78 8.53 21.98 -9.53
CA PHE A 78 8.34 21.86 -10.97
C PHE A 78 8.61 20.41 -11.38
N THR A 79 7.63 19.80 -12.03
CA THR A 79 7.68 18.42 -12.51
C THR A 79 7.24 18.33 -13.97
N SER A 80 7.95 17.52 -14.74
CA SER A 80 7.59 17.21 -16.13
C SER A 80 8.19 15.85 -16.50
N ILE A 81 7.57 15.17 -17.46
CA ILE A 81 8.01 13.85 -17.90
C ILE A 81 9.38 13.98 -18.58
N GLY A 82 10.34 13.15 -18.17
CA GLY A 82 11.71 13.18 -18.69
C GLY A 82 12.58 14.30 -18.09
N TYR A 83 12.10 15.01 -17.07
CA TYR A 83 12.85 16.02 -16.33
C TYR A 83 12.87 15.69 -14.84
N LYS A 84 13.98 16.02 -14.18
CA LYS A 84 14.14 15.86 -12.74
C LYS A 84 13.29 16.89 -12.01
N GLU A 85 12.68 16.47 -10.91
CA GLU A 85 11.98 17.38 -10.00
C GLU A 85 12.91 18.50 -9.54
N SER A 86 12.49 19.75 -9.74
CA SER A 86 13.25 20.93 -9.36
C SER A 86 12.44 21.81 -8.42
N LYS A 87 13.13 22.46 -7.48
CA LYS A 87 12.52 23.24 -6.41
C LYS A 87 12.98 24.68 -6.49
N PHE A 88 12.04 25.61 -6.33
CA PHE A 88 12.32 27.03 -6.23
C PHE A 88 11.69 27.60 -4.96
N ILE A 89 12.50 28.24 -4.13
CA ILE A 89 12.03 28.85 -2.88
C ILE A 89 11.76 30.32 -3.19
N VAL A 90 10.55 30.79 -2.88
CA VAL A 90 10.18 32.19 -3.03
C VAL A 90 10.87 33.02 -1.95
N PRO A 91 11.76 33.98 -2.29
CA PRO A 91 12.43 34.80 -1.29
C PRO A 91 11.47 35.77 -0.58
N ASP A 92 11.66 35.97 0.72
CA ASP A 92 10.84 36.89 1.52
C ASP A 92 11.14 38.37 1.23
N SER A 93 12.33 38.64 0.67
CA SER A 93 12.79 39.99 0.32
C SER A 93 12.18 40.55 -0.97
N LEU A 94 11.24 39.85 -1.61
CA LEU A 94 10.61 40.34 -2.84
C LEU A 94 9.76 41.58 -2.55
N ILE A 95 10.06 42.67 -3.24
CA ILE A 95 9.33 43.94 -3.16
C ILE A 95 8.41 44.03 -4.38
N GLY A 96 7.11 44.04 -4.15
CA GLY A 96 6.09 44.13 -5.20
C GLY A 96 5.18 42.90 -5.28
N ASN A 97 4.16 43.01 -6.13
CA ASN A 97 3.09 42.03 -6.27
C ASN A 97 3.24 41.11 -7.49
N ARG A 98 4.26 41.33 -8.33
CA ARG A 98 4.52 40.57 -9.56
C ARG A 98 5.97 40.17 -9.65
N TYR A 99 6.24 38.91 -9.96
CA TYR A 99 7.59 38.40 -10.15
C TYR A 99 7.67 37.53 -11.40
N SER A 100 8.66 37.81 -12.25
CA SER A 100 8.92 37.05 -13.48
C SER A 100 10.14 36.16 -13.29
N LEU A 101 10.02 34.86 -13.60
CA LEU A 101 11.12 33.90 -13.46
C LEU A 101 11.29 33.04 -14.72
N ILE A 102 12.54 32.72 -15.05
CA ILE A 102 12.87 31.71 -16.05
C ILE A 102 13.39 30.50 -15.28
N HIS A 103 12.69 29.37 -15.38
CA HIS A 103 13.03 28.17 -14.62
C HIS A 103 13.73 27.16 -15.51
N ALA A 104 15.00 26.86 -15.23
CA ALA A 104 15.75 25.84 -15.96
C ALA A 104 15.51 24.46 -15.34
N MET A 105 14.96 23.53 -16.13
CA MET A 105 14.74 22.14 -15.74
C MET A 105 15.85 21.24 -16.30
N TYR A 106 16.31 20.29 -15.49
CA TYR A 106 17.32 19.32 -15.88
C TYR A 106 16.66 18.04 -16.39
N ARG A 107 17.13 17.51 -17.53
CA ARG A 107 16.65 16.22 -18.05
C ARG A 107 16.97 15.10 -17.08
N ASP A 108 16.00 14.22 -16.86
CA ASP A 108 16.19 13.00 -16.10
C ASP A 108 16.54 11.87 -17.07
N THR A 109 17.84 11.60 -17.21
CA THR A 109 18.33 10.47 -18.00
C THR A 109 18.52 9.29 -17.05
N VAL A 110 17.61 8.31 -17.12
CA VAL A 110 17.83 7.02 -16.47
C VAL A 110 18.91 6.29 -17.26
N ASN A 111 20.07 6.10 -16.64
CA ASN A 111 21.13 5.29 -17.23
C ASN A 111 20.76 3.82 -17.04
N ILE A 112 20.27 3.18 -18.10
CA ILE A 112 19.98 1.74 -18.08
C ILE A 112 21.30 0.99 -18.27
N GLU A 113 21.54 -0.03 -17.46
CA GLU A 113 22.71 -0.89 -17.63
C GLU A 113 22.64 -1.58 -19.00
N THR A 114 23.75 -1.51 -19.75
CA THR A 114 23.84 -2.15 -21.06
C THR A 114 23.95 -3.66 -20.89
N VAL A 115 23.00 -4.41 -21.42
CA VAL A 115 23.05 -5.87 -21.45
C VAL A 115 23.83 -6.32 -22.69
N ASN A 116 25.00 -6.91 -22.48
CA ASN A 116 25.79 -7.52 -23.55
C ASN A 116 25.21 -8.90 -23.86
N VAL A 117 24.55 -9.05 -25.02
CA VAL A 117 24.05 -10.34 -25.50
C VAL A 117 25.16 -11.03 -26.28
N TYR A 118 25.67 -12.14 -25.75
CA TYR A 118 26.65 -12.98 -26.43
C TYR A 118 25.94 -14.09 -27.22
N PRO A 119 26.39 -14.41 -28.45
CA PRO A 119 25.92 -15.58 -29.16
C PRO A 119 26.42 -16.86 -28.47
N TRP A 120 25.57 -17.88 -28.41
CA TRP A 120 25.95 -19.19 -27.87
C TRP A 120 26.87 -19.94 -28.85
N PRO A 121 27.90 -20.68 -28.36
CA PRO A 121 28.86 -21.34 -29.24
C PRO A 121 28.27 -22.50 -30.05
N THR A 122 27.35 -23.31 -29.47
CA THR A 122 26.70 -24.44 -30.14
C THR A 122 25.22 -24.59 -29.78
N PRO A 123 24.39 -25.18 -30.66
CA PRO A 123 22.97 -25.42 -30.37
C PRO A 123 22.72 -26.32 -29.15
N GLU A 124 23.61 -27.28 -28.89
CA GLU A 124 23.51 -28.21 -27.76
C GLU A 124 23.72 -27.50 -26.43
N GLN A 125 24.74 -26.63 -26.33
CA GLN A 125 25.02 -25.83 -25.15
C GLN A 125 23.88 -24.85 -24.85
N PHE A 126 23.28 -24.25 -25.89
CA PHE A 126 22.08 -23.44 -25.73
C PHE A 126 20.92 -24.24 -25.15
N LYS A 127 20.66 -25.44 -25.67
CA LYS A 127 19.56 -26.28 -25.20
C LYS A 127 19.73 -26.65 -23.72
N GLU A 128 20.94 -27.03 -23.32
CA GLU A 128 21.23 -27.37 -21.91
C GLU A 128 21.06 -26.15 -21.00
N ALA A 129 21.64 -25.01 -21.36
CA ALA A 129 21.54 -23.77 -20.60
C ALA A 129 20.08 -23.26 -20.51
N PHE A 130 19.31 -23.38 -21.59
CA PHE A 130 17.90 -23.00 -21.64
C PHE A 130 17.04 -23.89 -20.73
N LEU A 131 17.31 -25.20 -20.72
CA LEU A 131 16.59 -26.14 -19.85
C LEU A 131 16.97 -25.96 -18.38
N ALA A 132 18.21 -25.56 -18.09
CA ALA A 132 18.71 -25.29 -16.75
C ALA A 132 18.42 -23.87 -16.25
N LEU A 133 17.82 -23.01 -17.09
CA LEU A 133 17.52 -21.63 -16.74
C LEU A 133 16.43 -21.59 -15.67
N ASP A 134 16.81 -21.16 -14.46
CA ASP A 134 15.86 -20.86 -13.39
C ASP A 134 15.33 -19.44 -13.58
N VAL A 135 14.13 -19.34 -14.13
CA VAL A 135 13.45 -18.05 -14.28
C VAL A 135 12.69 -17.77 -13.00
N PRO A 136 12.96 -16.66 -12.30
CA PRO A 136 12.21 -16.32 -11.10
C PRO A 136 10.72 -16.20 -11.44
N ASP A 137 9.89 -16.78 -10.60
CA ASP A 137 8.43 -16.65 -10.71
C ASP A 137 8.02 -15.18 -10.57
N ASP A 138 6.99 -14.78 -11.32
CA ASP A 138 6.31 -13.50 -11.10
C ASP A 138 5.64 -13.47 -9.72
N ASP A 139 5.46 -12.27 -9.15
CA ASP A 139 4.86 -12.07 -7.82
C ASP A 139 3.48 -12.75 -7.70
N LEU A 140 2.71 -12.74 -8.80
CA LEU A 140 1.40 -13.39 -8.89
C LEU A 140 1.49 -14.91 -8.85
N GLU A 141 2.51 -15.49 -9.48
CA GLU A 141 2.75 -16.93 -9.49
C GLU A 141 3.19 -17.44 -8.11
N VAL A 142 4.04 -16.67 -7.43
CA VAL A 142 4.44 -16.92 -6.03
C VAL A 142 3.22 -16.89 -5.12
N ALA A 143 2.34 -15.89 -5.26
CA ALA A 143 1.10 -15.80 -4.50
C ALA A 143 0.20 -17.02 -4.77
N ARG A 144 0.03 -17.41 -6.03
CA ARG A 144 -0.79 -18.58 -6.42
C ARG A 144 -0.25 -19.89 -5.84
N LYS A 145 1.06 -20.11 -5.87
CA LYS A 145 1.72 -21.29 -5.26
C LYS A 145 1.46 -21.33 -3.75
N ASN A 146 1.61 -20.19 -3.06
CA ASN A 146 1.38 -20.06 -1.63
C ASN A 146 -0.09 -20.23 -1.21
N LEU A 147 -1.02 -19.93 -2.11
CA LEU A 147 -2.48 -20.06 -1.90
C LEU A 147 -3.06 -21.35 -2.50
N SER A 148 -2.22 -22.25 -3.01
CA SER A 148 -2.71 -23.50 -3.59
C SER A 148 -3.50 -24.31 -2.55
N PRO A 149 -4.68 -24.87 -2.90
CA PRO A 149 -5.51 -25.60 -1.94
C PRO A 149 -4.80 -26.76 -1.27
N GLU A 150 -3.92 -27.45 -2.01
CA GLU A 150 -3.10 -28.55 -1.50
C GLU A 150 -2.09 -28.08 -0.44
N LEU A 151 -1.38 -26.98 -0.70
CA LEU A 151 -0.45 -26.41 0.26
C LEU A 151 -1.19 -25.87 1.49
N LEU A 152 -2.35 -25.24 1.31
CA LEU A 152 -3.17 -24.77 2.43
C LEU A 152 -3.73 -25.93 3.26
N ALA A 153 -4.16 -27.02 2.63
CA ALA A 153 -4.63 -28.21 3.31
C ALA A 153 -3.51 -28.87 4.14
N SER A 154 -2.35 -29.11 3.54
CA SER A 154 -1.18 -29.67 4.23
C SER A 154 -0.70 -28.77 5.38
N LYS A 155 -0.68 -27.44 5.18
CA LYS A 155 -0.38 -26.48 6.25
C LYS A 155 -1.43 -26.54 7.37
N ALA A 156 -2.72 -26.65 7.04
CA ALA A 156 -3.79 -26.75 8.02
C ALA A 156 -3.72 -28.05 8.84
N GLU A 157 -3.33 -29.17 8.21
CA GLU A 157 -3.12 -30.46 8.89
C GLU A 157 -1.91 -30.42 9.83
N ALA A 158 -0.82 -29.77 9.42
CA ALA A 158 0.38 -29.63 10.25
C ALA A 158 0.21 -28.63 11.41
N MET A 159 -0.77 -27.73 11.34
CA MET A 159 -1.01 -26.75 12.38
C MET A 159 -1.77 -27.37 13.57
N PRO A 160 -1.29 -27.17 14.81
CA PRO A 160 -2.04 -27.62 15.99
C PRO A 160 -3.34 -26.82 16.10
N MET A 161 -4.41 -27.49 16.53
CA MET A 161 -5.69 -26.83 16.75
C MET A 161 -5.57 -25.76 17.85
N GLY A 162 -5.91 -24.52 17.51
CA GLY A 162 -6.00 -23.41 18.46
C GLY A 162 -7.14 -23.59 19.47
N GLY A 163 -7.20 -22.74 20.49
CA GLY A 163 -8.20 -22.85 21.57
C GLY A 163 -9.66 -22.87 21.09
N SER A 164 -10.01 -22.05 20.10
CA SER A 164 -11.37 -22.02 19.53
C SER A 164 -11.73 -23.29 18.76
N LEU A 165 -10.78 -23.85 18.01
CA LEU A 165 -10.94 -25.12 17.30
C LEU A 165 -11.04 -26.30 18.28
N ASN A 166 -10.24 -26.29 19.34
CA ASN A 166 -10.33 -27.28 20.42
C ASN A 166 -11.70 -27.23 21.11
N PHE A 167 -12.23 -26.04 21.40
CA PHE A 167 -13.57 -25.89 21.97
C PHE A 167 -14.66 -26.39 21.01
N LYS A 168 -14.59 -26.05 19.72
CA LYS A 168 -15.52 -26.56 18.69
C LYS A 168 -15.45 -28.07 18.60
N TRP A 169 -14.24 -28.64 18.56
CA TRP A 169 -14.03 -30.08 18.56
C TRP A 169 -14.64 -30.74 19.78
N GLN A 170 -14.37 -30.22 20.99
CA GLN A 170 -14.96 -30.72 22.22
C GLN A 170 -16.50 -30.66 22.20
N ASN A 171 -17.06 -29.55 21.73
CA ASN A 171 -18.51 -29.42 21.59
C ASN A 171 -19.09 -30.40 20.56
N GLN A 172 -18.41 -30.63 19.43
CA GLN A 172 -18.81 -31.61 18.44
C GLN A 172 -18.81 -33.03 19.03
N GLN A 173 -17.79 -33.37 19.82
CA GLN A 173 -17.75 -34.66 20.53
C GLN A 173 -18.93 -34.80 21.50
N ARG A 174 -19.25 -33.74 22.27
CA ARG A 174 -20.42 -33.73 23.16
C ARG A 174 -21.72 -33.88 22.38
N VAL A 175 -21.89 -33.15 21.28
CA VAL A 175 -23.06 -33.21 20.42
C VAL A 175 -23.24 -34.61 19.82
N ASN A 176 -22.17 -35.21 19.30
CA ASN A 176 -22.20 -36.59 18.80
C ASN A 176 -22.65 -37.58 19.88
N GLN A 177 -22.20 -37.39 21.12
CA GLN A 177 -22.66 -38.22 22.23
C GLN A 177 -24.15 -38.03 22.50
N LEU A 178 -24.64 -36.78 22.50
CA LEU A 178 -26.05 -36.43 22.69
C LEU A 178 -26.96 -37.04 21.62
N TYR A 179 -26.54 -37.06 20.35
CA TYR A 179 -27.32 -37.65 19.25
C TYR A 179 -27.69 -39.12 19.48
N PHE A 180 -26.82 -39.87 20.15
CA PHE A 180 -27.07 -41.28 20.47
C PHE A 180 -27.61 -41.49 21.88
N ILE A 181 -28.02 -40.44 22.61
CA ILE A 181 -28.71 -40.62 23.90
C ILE A 181 -30.13 -41.08 23.63
N GLY A 182 -30.49 -42.26 24.14
CA GLY A 182 -31.81 -42.88 23.95
C GLY A 182 -31.90 -43.80 22.72
N GLN A 183 -30.84 -43.92 21.93
CA GLN A 183 -30.73 -44.90 20.83
C GLN A 183 -29.50 -45.78 21.02
N TYR A 184 -29.49 -46.98 20.44
CA TYR A 184 -28.29 -47.81 20.44
C TYR A 184 -27.25 -47.22 19.49
N ARG A 185 -26.02 -47.03 19.99
CA ARG A 185 -24.89 -46.64 19.13
C ARG A 185 -24.63 -47.74 18.09
N PRO A 186 -24.42 -47.39 16.81
CA PRO A 186 -24.12 -48.39 15.79
C PRO A 186 -22.81 -49.13 16.13
N ILE A 187 -22.88 -50.45 16.17
CA ILE A 187 -21.73 -51.33 16.40
C ILE A 187 -21.02 -51.62 15.07
N PRO A 188 -19.72 -51.31 14.91
CA PRO A 188 -19.02 -51.40 13.63
C PRO A 188 -18.55 -52.84 13.28
N ILE A 189 -19.25 -53.88 13.73
CA ILE A 189 -18.79 -55.29 13.57
C ILE A 189 -18.75 -55.74 12.11
N PHE A 190 -19.59 -55.15 11.25
CA PHE A 190 -19.59 -55.45 9.81
C PHE A 190 -18.87 -54.38 8.97
N ASP A 191 -18.19 -53.42 9.59
CA ASP A 191 -17.44 -52.39 8.88
C ASP A 191 -16.01 -52.90 8.54
N PRO A 192 -15.68 -53.14 7.26
CA PRO A 192 -14.36 -53.64 6.86
C PRO A 192 -13.22 -52.64 7.16
N ILE A 193 -13.52 -51.34 7.24
CA ILE A 193 -12.54 -50.30 7.57
C ILE A 193 -12.24 -50.32 9.08
N ALA A 194 -13.24 -50.58 9.93
CA ALA A 194 -13.02 -50.72 11.36
C ALA A 194 -12.11 -51.92 11.69
N TRP A 195 -12.28 -53.05 10.99
CA TRP A 195 -11.41 -54.22 11.14
C TRP A 195 -9.97 -53.97 10.69
N SER A 196 -9.77 -53.24 9.59
CA SER A 196 -8.41 -52.92 9.13
C SER A 196 -7.66 -52.05 10.15
N LYS A 197 -8.33 -51.04 10.71
CA LYS A 197 -7.80 -50.20 11.80
C LYS A 197 -7.53 -51.00 13.06
N PHE A 198 -8.43 -51.91 13.45
CA PHE A 198 -8.23 -52.77 14.61
C PHE A 198 -7.00 -53.67 14.45
N ILE A 199 -6.85 -54.34 13.30
CA ILE A 199 -5.69 -55.19 13.01
C ILE A 199 -4.40 -54.36 13.01
N GLN A 200 -4.42 -53.15 12.45
CA GLN A 200 -3.27 -52.24 12.49
C GLN A 200 -2.91 -51.83 13.93
N ALA A 201 -3.88 -51.41 14.74
CA ALA A 201 -3.67 -51.03 16.14
C ALA A 201 -3.14 -52.21 16.98
N TRP A 202 -3.64 -53.42 16.70
CA TRP A 202 -3.13 -54.64 17.32
C TRP A 202 -1.67 -54.88 16.96
N LYS A 203 -1.31 -54.77 15.68
CA LYS A 203 0.08 -54.90 15.21
C LYS A 203 1.01 -53.84 15.80
N ASN A 204 0.51 -52.61 15.95
CA ASN A 204 1.24 -51.51 16.57
C ASN A 204 1.43 -51.69 18.08
N GLY A 205 0.71 -52.63 18.70
CA GLY A 205 0.81 -52.93 20.13
C GLY A 205 0.07 -51.92 21.01
N ASP A 206 -0.87 -51.16 20.45
CA ASP A 206 -1.60 -50.10 21.17
C ASP A 206 -2.43 -50.63 22.34
N PHE A 207 -2.77 -51.93 22.32
CA PHE A 207 -3.52 -52.61 23.40
C PHE A 207 -2.64 -53.26 24.47
N LYS A 208 -1.30 -53.19 24.35
CA LYS A 208 -0.42 -53.69 25.42
C LYS A 208 -0.57 -52.79 26.65
N ARG A 209 -0.84 -53.39 27.80
CA ARG A 209 -0.87 -52.69 29.09
C ARG A 209 0.48 -52.00 29.29
N LYS A 210 0.47 -50.67 29.38
CA LYS A 210 1.64 -49.91 29.86
C LYS A 210 1.71 -50.12 31.37
N ASP A 211 2.68 -50.87 31.85
CA ASP A 211 2.92 -51.03 33.28
C ASP A 211 3.16 -49.65 33.89
N LYS A 212 2.31 -49.26 34.85
CA LYS A 212 2.49 -48.02 35.60
C LYS A 212 3.67 -48.19 36.55
N LYS A 213 4.73 -47.41 36.37
CA LYS A 213 5.63 -47.00 37.46
C LYS A 213 5.04 -45.79 38.16
#